data_AF-A0A4Y2I2Q8-F1
#
_entry.id   AF-A0A4Y2I2Q8-F1
#
_cell.length_a   1.000
_cell.length_b   1.000
_cell.length_c   1.000
_cell.angle_alpha   90.00
_cell.angle_beta   90.00
_cell.angle_gamma   90.00
#
_symmetry.space_group_name_H-M   'P 1'
#
loop_
_entity.id
_entity.type
_entity.pdbx_description
1 polymer ?
#
loop_
_entity_poly.entity_id
_entity_poly.type
_entity_poly.pdbx_seq_one_letter_code
_entity_poly.pdbx_strand_id
1 'polypeptide(L)'
;MPETGPLTRSMDKQFEKLFAMMAEMKAGQEGLERKMEAGQEEMRVAQAGLEQKMEAGQAGLEQKMEAGQAGLEQKMEAGQERLEHEMRSGQEEIKSQIQAHTESQVEEMKTHVDGCIGKIEEEVQCVKLKIENVESEVQRKIEESNCEVQEKIGNLERRISELEESPNYFPASPEFISSRPTVKPLTFDGQTSWTVFKTQFDVVSSTNGWTDFVKASQLVASLRGSAAEVLQGIPADKLTELTMVEKALESRFGDSHLTQFYRTELKTRRQKPGESLQELAADVERLMSLAYAEYPLDVRKSLAAQYFVDAIRDEDTQHSTRLMDAKDLKSSLAYSMKYEAARTVSKTSRHVRSMGTEDHTSRERDDKFEFFFNRLEKLLNSSVSGRKNTPRRNPNVTCWKCNKKGHVQRECQAITSNQEN
;
A
#
# COMPACT_ATOMS: atom_id res chain seq x y z
N MET A 1 83.77 -18.36 129.23
CA MET A 1 83.98 -19.81 128.99
C MET A 1 82.92 -20.53 129.81
N PRO A 2 81.96 -21.19 129.16
CA PRO A 2 82.20 -22.58 128.78
C PRO A 2 81.86 -22.89 127.31
N GLU A 3 82.72 -23.70 126.70
CA GLU A 3 82.47 -24.47 125.50
C GLU A 3 81.73 -25.77 125.86
N THR A 4 80.62 -26.05 125.19
CA THR A 4 79.91 -27.36 125.12
C THR A 4 78.92 -27.27 123.94
N GLY A 5 78.86 -28.11 122.91
CA GLY A 5 79.52 -29.37 122.59
C GLY A 5 79.14 -29.89 121.17
N PRO A 6 79.61 -31.08 120.75
CA PRO A 6 79.59 -31.58 119.36
C PRO A 6 78.26 -32.13 118.82
N LEU A 7 77.18 -32.09 119.62
CA LEU A 7 75.89 -32.73 119.31
C LEU A 7 75.00 -31.89 118.36
N THR A 8 75.14 -30.57 118.35
CA THR A 8 74.36 -29.68 117.45
C THR A 8 74.81 -29.80 115.99
N ARG A 9 76.12 -29.92 115.72
CA ARG A 9 76.67 -30.17 114.36
C ARG A 9 76.28 -31.52 113.74
N SER A 10 75.96 -32.52 114.57
CA SER A 10 75.59 -33.86 114.08
C SER A 10 74.12 -33.94 113.67
N MET A 11 73.23 -33.27 114.41
CA MET A 11 71.83 -33.12 114.04
C MET A 11 71.67 -32.26 112.78
N ASP A 12 72.42 -31.16 112.66
CA ASP A 12 72.41 -30.32 111.44
C ASP A 12 72.80 -31.09 110.17
N LYS A 13 73.80 -31.99 110.25
CA LYS A 13 74.21 -32.86 109.13
C LYS A 13 73.13 -33.87 108.71
N GLN A 14 72.32 -34.35 109.65
CA GLN A 14 71.21 -35.27 109.38
C GLN A 14 70.04 -34.52 108.71
N PHE A 15 69.73 -33.31 109.19
CA PHE A 15 68.74 -32.44 108.55
C PHE A 15 69.17 -31.98 107.15
N GLU A 16 70.43 -31.63 106.92
CA GLU A 16 70.96 -31.32 105.58
C GLU A 16 70.81 -32.50 104.61
N LYS A 17 71.09 -33.74 105.06
CA LYS A 17 70.85 -34.94 104.24
C LYS A 17 69.37 -35.15 103.92
N LEU A 18 68.48 -34.90 104.88
CA LEU A 18 67.03 -34.99 104.67
C LEU A 18 66.53 -33.90 103.70
N PHE A 19 67.03 -32.67 103.81
CA PHE A 19 66.73 -31.58 102.89
C PHE A 19 67.27 -31.84 101.49
N ALA A 20 68.46 -32.42 101.36
CA ALA A 20 69.02 -32.84 100.07
C ALA A 20 68.16 -33.94 99.43
N MET A 21 67.71 -34.92 100.21
CA MET A 21 66.83 -35.99 99.72
C MET A 21 65.44 -35.47 99.31
N MET A 22 64.87 -34.51 100.06
CA MET A 22 63.64 -33.82 99.67
C MET A 22 63.82 -32.94 98.42
N ALA A 23 64.98 -32.30 98.26
CA ALA A 23 65.31 -31.51 97.08
C ALA A 23 65.47 -32.41 95.84
N GLU A 24 66.10 -33.57 95.96
CA GLU A 24 66.20 -34.58 94.89
C GLU A 24 64.83 -35.16 94.52
N MET A 25 63.99 -35.48 95.51
CA MET A 25 62.63 -35.95 95.28
C MET A 25 61.77 -34.90 94.58
N LYS A 26 61.86 -33.64 95.02
CA LYS A 26 61.17 -32.51 94.39
C LYS A 26 61.68 -32.25 92.97
N ALA A 27 62.99 -32.30 92.74
CA ALA A 27 63.57 -32.19 91.41
C ALA A 27 63.17 -33.36 90.49
N GLY A 28 63.04 -34.58 91.04
CA GLY A 28 62.53 -35.75 90.32
C GLY A 28 61.05 -35.61 89.96
N GLN A 29 60.24 -35.08 90.88
CA GLN A 29 58.81 -34.79 90.65
C GLN A 29 58.63 -33.69 89.59
N GLU A 30 59.35 -32.56 89.72
CA GLU A 30 59.36 -31.49 88.72
C GLU A 30 59.88 -31.98 87.35
N GLY A 31 60.87 -32.87 87.34
CA GLY A 31 61.38 -33.48 86.12
C GLY A 31 60.38 -34.43 85.45
N LEU A 32 59.58 -35.15 86.24
CA LEU A 32 58.49 -35.99 85.74
C LEU A 32 57.34 -35.13 85.18
N GLU A 33 56.98 -34.06 85.89
CA GLU A 33 55.95 -33.10 85.47
C GLU A 33 56.33 -32.42 84.15
N ARG A 34 57.57 -31.93 84.02
CA ARG A 34 58.08 -31.36 82.75
C ARG A 34 58.06 -32.37 81.60
N LYS A 35 58.35 -33.65 81.86
CA LYS A 35 58.25 -34.70 80.82
C LYS A 35 56.80 -34.97 80.42
N MET A 36 55.87 -34.91 81.37
CA MET A 36 54.44 -35.05 81.10
C MET A 36 53.92 -33.87 80.29
N GLU A 37 54.27 -32.64 80.66
CA GLU A 37 53.94 -31.42 79.92
C GLU A 37 54.54 -31.44 78.51
N ALA A 38 55.81 -31.82 78.37
CA ALA A 38 56.45 -31.96 77.06
C ALA A 38 55.75 -33.03 76.19
N GLY A 39 55.39 -34.18 76.76
CA GLY A 39 54.66 -35.21 76.04
C GLY A 39 53.23 -34.80 75.66
N GLN A 40 52.55 -34.02 76.52
CA GLN A 40 51.25 -33.43 76.22
C GLN A 40 51.35 -32.38 75.09
N GLU A 41 52.39 -31.56 75.11
CA GLU A 41 52.62 -30.56 74.06
C GLU A 41 52.99 -31.21 72.72
N GLU A 42 53.84 -32.25 72.71
CA GLU A 42 54.10 -33.04 71.51
C GLU A 42 52.82 -33.67 70.92
N MET A 43 51.94 -34.19 71.78
CA MET A 43 50.64 -34.72 71.36
C MET A 43 49.74 -33.61 70.78
N ARG A 44 49.74 -32.42 71.39
CA ARG A 44 48.98 -31.26 70.91
C ARG A 44 49.48 -30.78 69.55
N VAL A 45 50.80 -30.71 69.36
CA VAL A 45 51.43 -30.37 68.09
C VAL A 45 51.14 -31.43 67.02
N ALA A 46 51.20 -32.72 67.38
CA ALA A 46 50.84 -33.81 66.46
C ALA A 46 49.37 -33.74 66.04
N GLN A 47 48.46 -33.47 66.98
CA GLN A 47 47.04 -33.29 66.70
C GLN A 47 46.79 -32.08 65.79
N ALA A 48 47.40 -30.93 66.09
CA ALA A 48 47.30 -29.73 65.26
C ALA A 48 47.86 -29.95 63.85
N GLY A 49 48.97 -30.69 63.71
CA GLY A 49 49.55 -31.06 62.42
C GLY A 49 48.66 -32.01 61.60
N LEU A 50 47.89 -32.89 62.27
CA LEU A 50 46.89 -33.72 61.61
C LEU A 50 45.68 -32.90 61.17
N GLU A 51 45.16 -32.03 62.02
CA GLU A 51 44.06 -31.10 61.70
C GLU A 51 44.42 -30.23 60.50
N GLN A 52 45.61 -29.61 60.49
CA GLN A 52 46.10 -28.80 59.37
C GLN A 52 46.17 -29.59 58.05
N LYS A 53 46.61 -30.85 58.08
CA LYS A 53 46.65 -31.70 56.88
C LYS A 53 45.25 -32.06 56.38
N MET A 54 44.28 -32.25 57.28
CA MET A 54 42.89 -32.48 56.89
C MET A 54 42.27 -31.23 56.27
N GLU A 55 42.49 -30.06 56.87
CA GLU A 55 42.02 -28.78 56.33
C GLU A 55 42.63 -28.48 54.96
N ALA A 56 43.94 -28.67 54.80
CA ALA A 56 44.60 -28.51 53.50
C ALA A 56 44.08 -29.51 52.45
N GLY A 57 43.80 -30.75 52.86
CA GLY A 57 43.19 -31.76 52.01
C GLY A 57 41.78 -31.40 51.57
N GLN A 58 40.95 -30.89 52.50
CA GLN A 58 39.59 -30.43 52.23
C GLN A 58 39.60 -29.21 51.29
N ALA A 59 40.42 -28.20 51.58
CA ALA A 59 40.56 -27.01 50.74
C ALA A 59 41.04 -27.37 49.31
N GLY A 60 41.99 -28.31 49.19
CA GLY A 60 42.45 -28.79 47.89
C GLY A 60 41.38 -29.56 47.11
N LEU A 61 40.46 -30.25 47.80
CA LEU A 61 39.31 -30.90 47.17
C LEU A 61 38.25 -29.89 46.73
N GLU A 62 37.92 -28.91 47.57
CA GLU A 62 37.00 -27.81 47.23
C GLU A 62 37.50 -27.04 46.01
N GLN A 63 38.78 -26.64 45.99
CA GLN A 63 39.37 -25.93 44.85
C GLN A 63 39.25 -26.72 43.54
N LYS A 64 39.47 -28.05 43.59
CA LYS A 64 39.32 -28.92 42.41
C LYS A 64 37.87 -29.03 41.95
N MET A 65 36.91 -29.07 42.88
CA MET A 65 35.49 -29.07 42.56
C MET A 65 35.06 -27.74 41.94
N GLU A 66 35.47 -26.62 42.51
CA GLU A 66 35.19 -25.28 41.98
C GLU A 66 35.79 -25.10 40.59
N ALA A 67 37.07 -25.48 40.39
CA ALA A 67 37.70 -25.42 39.07
C ALA A 67 37.01 -26.34 38.06
N GLY A 68 36.56 -27.53 38.49
CA GLY A 68 35.78 -28.44 37.66
C GLY A 68 34.42 -27.87 37.27
N GLN A 69 33.72 -27.24 38.21
CA GLN A 69 32.43 -26.59 37.99
C GLN A 69 32.57 -25.39 37.05
N ALA A 70 33.52 -24.50 37.30
CA ALA A 70 33.80 -23.35 36.44
C ALA A 70 34.18 -23.78 35.01
N GLY A 71 34.99 -24.84 34.87
CA GLY A 71 35.35 -25.39 33.56
C GLY A 71 34.17 -26.02 32.81
N LEU A 72 33.19 -26.57 33.51
CA LEU A 72 31.94 -27.06 32.91
C LEU A 72 31.03 -25.91 32.49
N GLU A 73 30.90 -24.89 33.32
CA GLU A 73 30.09 -23.70 33.05
C GLU A 73 30.61 -22.95 31.81
N GLN A 74 31.92 -22.70 31.73
CA GLN A 74 32.53 -22.10 30.54
C GLN A 74 32.29 -22.90 29.25
N LYS A 75 32.32 -24.24 29.33
CA LYS A 75 32.04 -25.09 28.17
C LYS A 75 30.58 -25.04 27.75
N MET A 76 29.66 -24.89 28.71
CA MET A 76 28.24 -24.72 28.43
C MET A 76 27.96 -23.36 27.81
N GLU A 77 28.51 -22.29 28.37
CA GLU A 77 28.40 -20.93 27.82
C GLU A 77 28.96 -20.85 26.40
N ALA A 78 30.20 -21.31 26.19
CA ALA A 78 30.80 -21.35 24.85
C ALA A 78 30.02 -22.25 23.88
N GLY A 79 29.39 -23.32 24.39
CA GLY A 79 28.51 -24.18 23.60
C GLY A 79 27.23 -23.46 23.17
N GLN A 80 26.62 -22.69 24.08
CA GLN A 80 25.44 -21.89 23.82
C GLN A 80 25.72 -20.75 22.84
N GLU A 81 26.81 -20.00 23.04
CA GLU A 81 27.22 -18.91 22.16
C GLU A 81 27.47 -19.39 20.72
N ARG A 82 28.13 -20.55 20.54
CA ARG A 82 28.31 -21.15 19.21
C ARG A 82 26.98 -21.47 18.54
N LEU A 83 26.04 -22.05 19.29
CA LEU A 83 24.71 -22.40 18.80
C LEU A 83 23.93 -21.16 18.38
N GLU A 84 23.96 -20.11 19.20
CA GLU A 84 23.32 -18.83 18.88
C GLU A 84 23.94 -18.14 17.66
N HIS A 85 25.27 -18.21 17.52
CA HIS A 85 25.98 -17.69 16.37
C HIS A 85 25.63 -18.46 15.08
N GLU A 86 25.61 -19.79 15.12
CA GLU A 86 25.22 -20.62 13.97
C GLU A 86 23.78 -20.35 13.56
N MET A 87 22.86 -20.24 14.52
CA MET A 87 21.46 -19.88 14.24
C MET A 87 21.34 -18.50 13.59
N ARG A 88 22.06 -17.50 14.10
CA ARG A 88 22.06 -16.14 13.55
C ARG A 88 22.65 -16.10 12.15
N SER A 89 23.79 -16.76 11.95
CA SER A 89 24.46 -16.85 10.65
C SER A 89 23.56 -17.54 9.62
N GLY A 90 22.93 -18.66 9.99
CA GLY A 90 22.00 -19.37 9.09
C GLY A 90 20.77 -18.54 8.75
N GLN A 91 20.24 -17.77 9.70
CA GLN A 91 19.13 -16.84 9.44
C GLN A 91 19.51 -15.72 8.48
N GLU A 92 20.68 -15.10 8.65
CA GLU A 92 21.16 -14.06 7.74
C GLU A 92 21.48 -14.61 6.34
N GLU A 93 22.00 -15.82 6.24
CA GLU A 93 22.23 -16.47 4.95
C GLU A 93 20.91 -16.74 4.19
N ILE A 94 19.91 -17.31 4.88
CA ILE A 94 18.58 -17.53 4.29
C ILE A 94 17.95 -16.21 3.87
N LYS A 95 18.03 -15.17 4.72
CA LYS A 95 17.50 -13.84 4.42
C LYS A 95 18.18 -13.22 3.20
N SER A 96 19.51 -13.32 3.12
CA SER A 96 20.30 -12.82 1.98
C SER A 96 19.92 -13.55 0.69
N GLN A 97 19.77 -14.88 0.72
CA GLN A 97 19.34 -15.66 -0.45
C GLN A 97 17.91 -15.29 -0.89
N ILE A 98 16.97 -15.14 0.04
CA ILE A 98 15.59 -14.72 -0.27
C ILE A 98 15.60 -13.33 -0.89
N GLN A 99 16.35 -12.39 -0.31
CA GLN A 99 16.45 -11.04 -0.81
C GLN A 99 17.04 -11.01 -2.24
N ALA A 100 18.16 -11.69 -2.48
CA ALA A 100 18.78 -11.77 -3.80
C ALA A 100 17.85 -12.41 -4.85
N HIS A 101 17.13 -13.48 -4.48
CA HIS A 101 16.15 -14.10 -5.38
C HIS A 101 15.00 -13.14 -5.71
N THR A 102 14.50 -12.42 -4.71
CA THR A 102 13.42 -11.44 -4.89
C THR A 102 13.86 -10.28 -5.79
N GLU A 103 15.06 -9.74 -5.55
CA GLU A 103 15.65 -8.67 -6.37
C GLU A 103 15.85 -9.13 -7.82
N SER A 104 16.36 -10.34 -8.03
CA SER A 104 16.51 -10.93 -9.37
C SER A 104 15.18 -11.10 -10.09
N GLN A 105 14.12 -11.56 -9.40
CA GLN A 105 12.80 -11.72 -10.00
C GLN A 105 12.14 -10.39 -10.36
N VAL A 106 12.34 -9.37 -9.51
CA VAL A 106 11.84 -8.02 -9.78
C VAL A 106 12.53 -7.43 -11.00
N GLU A 107 13.85 -7.59 -11.14
CA GLU A 107 14.57 -7.09 -12.30
C GLU A 107 14.18 -7.83 -13.59
N GLU A 108 14.01 -9.16 -13.54
CA GLU A 108 13.49 -9.93 -14.68
C GLU A 108 12.10 -9.43 -15.11
N MET A 109 11.18 -9.25 -14.16
CA MET A 109 9.85 -8.73 -14.45
C MET A 109 9.89 -7.31 -15.02
N LYS A 110 10.76 -6.45 -14.50
CA LYS A 110 10.98 -5.10 -15.02
C LYS A 110 11.44 -5.13 -16.48
N THR A 111 12.43 -5.97 -16.81
CA THR A 111 12.87 -6.12 -18.22
C THR A 111 11.76 -6.62 -19.14
N HIS A 112 10.89 -7.52 -18.66
CA HIS A 112 9.73 -7.99 -19.44
C HIS A 112 8.70 -6.87 -19.66
N VAL A 113 8.39 -6.08 -18.62
CA VAL A 113 7.47 -4.94 -18.70
C VAL A 113 8.02 -3.87 -19.65
N ASP A 114 9.30 -3.50 -19.54
CA ASP A 114 9.94 -2.54 -20.44
C ASP A 114 9.89 -3.03 -21.90
N GLY A 115 10.08 -4.33 -22.14
CA GLY A 115 9.91 -4.94 -23.46
C GLY A 115 8.48 -4.90 -23.99
N CYS A 116 7.47 -5.05 -23.12
CA CYS A 116 6.07 -4.86 -23.50
C CYS A 116 5.74 -3.40 -23.83
N ILE A 117 6.26 -2.46 -23.04
CA ILE A 117 6.09 -1.02 -23.25
C ILE A 117 6.67 -0.64 -24.62
N GLY A 118 7.89 -1.06 -24.95
CA GLY A 118 8.51 -0.77 -26.24
C GLY A 118 7.68 -1.25 -27.44
N LYS A 119 7.12 -2.47 -27.36
CA LYS A 119 6.23 -2.98 -28.42
C LYS A 119 4.96 -2.14 -28.58
N ILE A 120 4.36 -1.72 -27.47
CA ILE A 120 3.16 -0.86 -27.50
C ILE A 120 3.51 0.51 -28.10
N GLU A 121 4.65 1.08 -27.74
CA GLU A 121 5.12 2.35 -28.29
C GLU A 121 5.34 2.26 -29.81
N GLU A 122 5.93 1.17 -30.31
CA GLU A 122 6.08 0.91 -31.75
C GLU A 122 4.72 0.82 -32.46
N GLU A 123 3.76 0.07 -31.89
CA GLU A 123 2.41 -0.04 -32.44
C GLU A 123 1.67 1.31 -32.45
N VAL A 124 1.79 2.09 -31.39
CA VAL A 124 1.21 3.43 -31.29
C VAL A 124 1.80 4.36 -32.35
N GLN A 125 3.11 4.33 -32.59
CA GLN A 125 3.74 5.11 -33.66
C GLN A 125 3.26 4.65 -35.05
N CYS A 126 3.12 3.35 -35.27
CA CYS A 126 2.57 2.81 -36.52
C CYS A 126 1.13 3.30 -36.78
N VAL A 127 0.27 3.25 -35.75
CA VAL A 127 -1.11 3.75 -35.84
C VAL A 127 -1.14 5.26 -36.10
N LYS A 128 -0.27 6.02 -35.43
CA LYS A 128 -0.15 7.47 -35.65
C LYS A 128 0.14 7.81 -37.12
N LEU A 129 1.13 7.15 -37.73
CA LEU A 129 1.45 7.34 -39.15
C LEU A 129 0.28 6.96 -40.08
N LYS A 130 -0.45 5.90 -39.75
CA LYS A 130 -1.66 5.51 -40.51
C LYS A 130 -2.76 6.57 -40.42
N ILE A 131 -2.95 7.18 -39.26
CA ILE A 131 -3.93 8.27 -39.06
C ILE A 131 -3.52 9.50 -39.89
N GLU A 132 -2.26 9.92 -39.83
CA GLU A 132 -1.75 11.06 -40.62
C GLU A 132 -1.93 10.84 -42.13
N ASN A 133 -1.72 9.60 -42.62
CA ASN A 133 -1.97 9.27 -44.02
C ASN A 133 -3.46 9.33 -44.39
N VAL A 134 -4.35 8.83 -43.54
CA VAL A 134 -5.81 8.90 -43.76
C VAL A 134 -6.30 10.36 -43.74
N GLU A 135 -5.78 11.16 -42.81
CA GLU A 135 -6.10 12.60 -42.74
C GLU A 135 -5.71 13.32 -44.03
N SER A 136 -4.52 13.04 -44.56
CA SER A 136 -4.06 13.59 -45.83
C SER A 136 -4.94 13.16 -47.01
N GLU A 137 -5.38 11.89 -47.05
CA GLU A 137 -6.27 11.40 -48.12
C GLU A 137 -7.66 12.03 -48.05
N VAL A 138 -8.22 12.19 -46.85
CA VAL A 138 -9.52 12.85 -46.64
C VAL A 138 -9.45 14.31 -47.04
N GLN A 139 -8.40 15.03 -46.64
CA GLN A 139 -8.19 16.43 -47.01
C GLN A 139 -8.15 16.60 -48.53
N ARG A 140 -7.40 15.74 -49.24
CA ARG A 140 -7.35 15.74 -50.71
C ARG A 140 -8.73 15.53 -51.34
N LYS A 141 -9.55 14.60 -50.82
CA LYS A 141 -10.91 14.34 -51.32
C LYS A 141 -11.85 15.53 -51.08
N ILE A 142 -11.70 16.23 -49.96
CA ILE A 142 -12.48 17.44 -49.67
C ILE A 142 -12.12 18.55 -50.67
N GLU A 143 -10.84 18.78 -50.93
CA GLU A 143 -10.38 19.75 -51.93
C GLU A 143 -10.85 19.41 -53.34
N GLU A 144 -10.76 18.15 -53.74
CA GLU A 144 -11.29 17.66 -55.02
C GLU A 144 -12.80 17.93 -55.16
N SER A 145 -13.59 17.58 -54.13
CA SER A 145 -15.04 17.83 -54.12
C SER A 145 -15.39 19.32 -54.12
N ASN A 146 -14.62 20.15 -53.41
CA ASN A 146 -14.81 21.61 -53.39
C ASN A 146 -14.60 22.22 -54.78
N CYS A 147 -13.56 21.78 -55.51
CA CYS A 147 -13.33 22.21 -56.89
C CYS A 147 -14.51 21.84 -57.80
N GLU A 148 -15.03 20.62 -57.73
CA GLU A 148 -16.21 20.20 -58.51
C GLU A 148 -17.46 21.03 -58.18
N VAL A 149 -17.69 21.33 -56.91
CA VAL A 149 -18.84 22.15 -56.48
C VAL A 149 -18.69 23.58 -57.00
N GLN A 150 -17.49 24.17 -56.92
CA GLN A 150 -17.23 25.51 -57.47
C GLN A 150 -17.46 25.55 -58.99
N GLU A 151 -17.04 24.53 -59.74
CA GLU A 151 -17.29 24.45 -61.18
C GLU A 151 -18.79 24.39 -61.50
N LYS A 152 -19.56 23.59 -60.74
CA LYS A 152 -21.02 23.52 -60.88
C LYS A 152 -21.69 24.85 -60.56
N ILE A 153 -21.24 25.55 -59.51
CA ILE A 153 -21.73 26.89 -59.16
C ILE A 153 -21.48 27.86 -60.33
N GLY A 154 -20.26 27.93 -60.86
CA GLY A 154 -19.95 28.82 -61.99
C GLY A 154 -20.76 28.50 -63.26
N ASN A 155 -21.06 27.22 -63.51
CA ASN A 155 -21.99 26.83 -64.58
C ASN A 155 -23.42 27.31 -64.34
N LEU A 156 -23.91 27.24 -63.11
CA LEU A 156 -25.25 27.72 -62.74
C LEU A 156 -25.33 29.25 -62.84
N GLU A 157 -24.32 29.98 -62.36
CA GLU A 157 -24.23 31.44 -62.48
C GLU A 157 -24.33 31.89 -63.94
N ARG A 158 -23.59 31.24 -64.85
CA ARG A 158 -23.68 31.55 -66.30
C ARG A 158 -25.06 31.33 -66.88
N ARG A 159 -25.71 30.22 -66.53
CA ARG A 159 -27.09 29.91 -66.97
C ARG A 159 -28.10 30.92 -66.43
N ILE A 160 -27.89 31.44 -65.21
CA ILE A 160 -28.74 32.50 -64.64
C ILE A 160 -28.55 33.79 -65.46
N SER A 161 -27.32 34.19 -65.75
CA SER A 161 -27.05 35.38 -66.60
C SER A 161 -27.66 35.26 -68.00
N GLU A 162 -27.59 34.09 -68.64
CA GLU A 162 -28.22 33.83 -69.94
C GLU A 162 -29.76 33.94 -69.90
N LEU A 163 -30.38 33.60 -68.76
CA LEU A 163 -31.83 33.76 -68.55
C LEU A 163 -32.22 35.22 -68.27
N GLU A 164 -31.35 36.00 -67.64
CA GLU A 164 -31.55 37.44 -67.40
C GLU A 164 -31.45 38.28 -68.70
N GLU A 165 -30.71 37.82 -69.71
CA GLU A 165 -30.55 38.51 -71.01
C GLU A 165 -31.65 38.19 -72.04
N SER A 166 -32.58 37.26 -71.75
CA SER A 166 -33.69 36.93 -72.66
C SER A 166 -34.83 37.96 -72.57
N PRO A 167 -35.15 38.71 -73.65
CA PRO A 167 -36.26 39.66 -73.61
C PRO A 167 -37.57 38.91 -73.90
N ASN A 168 -38.30 38.51 -72.85
CA ASN A 168 -39.71 38.15 -72.98
C ASN A 168 -40.61 39.10 -72.18
N TYR A 169 -41.36 39.84 -72.98
CA TYR A 169 -42.48 40.73 -72.70
C TYR A 169 -43.58 39.98 -71.92
N PHE A 170 -43.87 40.33 -70.66
CA PHE A 170 -45.21 40.23 -70.05
C PHE A 170 -45.34 41.31 -68.94
N PRO A 171 -46.56 41.85 -68.73
CA PRO A 171 -46.79 43.22 -68.29
C PRO A 171 -46.64 43.38 -66.79
N ALA A 172 -46.36 44.62 -66.41
CA ALA A 172 -46.25 45.12 -65.04
C ALA A 172 -47.27 44.47 -64.10
N SER A 173 -46.75 43.71 -63.13
CA SER A 173 -47.46 43.40 -61.89
C SER A 173 -46.80 44.20 -60.76
N PRO A 174 -47.56 44.64 -59.75
CA PRO A 174 -47.19 45.74 -58.88
C PRO A 174 -46.03 45.39 -57.97
N GLU A 175 -45.18 46.39 -57.73
CA GLU A 175 -44.08 46.45 -56.76
C GLU A 175 -44.20 45.44 -55.60
N PHE A 176 -43.41 44.37 -55.65
CA PHE A 176 -43.05 43.62 -54.46
C PHE A 176 -41.71 44.14 -53.95
N ILE A 177 -41.77 45.09 -53.02
CA ILE A 177 -40.74 45.27 -52.01
C ILE A 177 -40.62 43.92 -51.31
N SER A 178 -39.61 43.12 -51.65
CA SER A 178 -39.31 41.90 -50.91
C SER A 178 -38.82 42.33 -49.53
N SER A 179 -39.77 42.42 -48.61
CA SER A 179 -39.51 42.57 -47.19
C SER A 179 -38.50 41.51 -46.79
N ARG A 180 -37.31 41.94 -46.34
CA ARG A 180 -36.33 41.07 -45.72
C ARG A 180 -37.07 40.27 -44.64
N PRO A 181 -37.09 38.93 -44.67
CA PRO A 181 -37.83 38.15 -43.68
C PRO A 181 -37.32 38.54 -42.29
N THR A 182 -38.15 39.26 -41.54
CA THR A 182 -37.82 39.62 -40.16
C THR A 182 -38.08 38.38 -39.33
N VAL A 183 -37.03 37.78 -38.77
CA VAL A 183 -37.19 36.62 -37.90
C VAL A 183 -38.03 37.07 -36.70
N LYS A 184 -39.17 36.42 -36.49
CA LYS A 184 -40.09 36.80 -35.41
C LYS A 184 -39.36 36.68 -34.05
N PRO A 185 -39.51 37.68 -33.18
CA PRO A 185 -38.99 37.61 -31.82
C PRO A 185 -39.57 36.41 -31.07
N LEU A 186 -38.72 35.66 -30.37
CA LEU A 186 -39.16 34.57 -29.49
C LEU A 186 -39.89 35.13 -28.28
N THR A 187 -40.78 34.33 -27.70
CA THR A 187 -41.44 34.64 -26.43
C THR A 187 -40.72 34.00 -25.26
N PHE A 188 -40.62 34.70 -24.13
CA PHE A 188 -40.05 34.19 -22.89
C PHE A 188 -41.07 34.25 -21.77
N ASP A 189 -41.44 33.09 -21.22
CA ASP A 189 -42.41 32.95 -20.13
C ASP A 189 -41.77 32.63 -18.77
N GLY A 190 -40.45 32.40 -18.74
CA GLY A 190 -39.69 32.01 -17.56
C GLY A 190 -39.59 30.50 -17.32
N GLN A 191 -40.12 29.65 -18.20
CA GLN A 191 -39.97 28.18 -18.09
C GLN A 191 -38.68 27.66 -18.70
N THR A 192 -38.23 28.27 -19.80
CA THR A 192 -36.92 27.97 -20.40
C THR A 192 -35.81 28.68 -19.62
N SER A 193 -34.59 28.14 -19.65
CA SER A 193 -33.46 28.82 -19.01
C SER A 193 -33.21 30.18 -19.67
N TRP A 194 -33.00 31.20 -18.84
CA TRP A 194 -32.72 32.56 -19.28
C TRP A 194 -31.51 32.64 -20.21
N THR A 195 -30.45 31.87 -19.94
CA THR A 195 -29.23 31.85 -20.76
C THR A 195 -29.49 31.31 -22.18
N VAL A 196 -30.34 30.29 -22.30
CA VAL A 196 -30.76 29.72 -23.59
C VAL A 196 -31.59 30.73 -24.38
N PHE A 197 -32.57 31.37 -23.73
CA PHE A 197 -33.39 32.40 -24.39
C PHE A 197 -32.54 33.59 -24.83
N LYS A 198 -31.65 34.09 -23.96
CA LYS A 198 -30.76 35.21 -24.27
C LYS A 198 -29.88 34.92 -25.48
N THR A 199 -29.28 33.72 -25.55
CA THR A 199 -28.47 33.30 -26.71
C THR A 199 -29.27 33.31 -28.01
N GLN A 200 -30.50 32.76 -27.99
CA GLN A 200 -31.37 32.76 -29.17
C GLN A 200 -31.80 34.19 -29.55
N PHE A 201 -32.11 35.02 -28.56
CA PHE A 201 -32.45 36.43 -28.76
C PHE A 201 -31.29 37.22 -29.38
N ASP A 202 -30.06 36.98 -28.94
CA ASP A 202 -28.86 37.62 -29.47
C ASP A 202 -28.62 37.25 -30.94
N VAL A 203 -28.81 35.99 -31.31
CA VAL A 203 -28.73 35.52 -32.72
C VAL A 203 -29.80 36.20 -33.58
N VAL A 204 -31.05 36.24 -33.12
CA VAL A 204 -32.17 36.90 -33.82
C VAL A 204 -31.91 38.39 -33.97
N SER A 205 -31.43 39.05 -32.90
CA SER A 205 -31.12 40.47 -32.92
C SER A 205 -29.99 40.82 -33.89
N SER A 206 -28.97 39.96 -33.97
CA SER A 206 -27.83 40.12 -34.89
C SER A 206 -28.24 39.93 -36.34
N THR A 207 -29.11 38.93 -36.60
CA THR A 207 -29.63 38.66 -37.95
C THR A 207 -30.54 39.78 -38.45
N ASN A 208 -31.34 40.35 -37.55
CA ASN A 208 -32.24 41.46 -37.85
C ASN A 208 -31.55 42.84 -37.78
N GLY A 209 -30.31 42.92 -37.32
CA GLY A 209 -29.56 44.18 -37.22
C GLY A 209 -30.14 45.16 -36.19
N TRP A 210 -30.66 44.68 -35.07
CA TRP A 210 -31.29 45.53 -34.06
C TRP A 210 -30.26 46.38 -33.29
N THR A 211 -30.59 47.66 -33.09
CA THR A 211 -29.86 48.54 -32.16
C THR A 211 -30.25 48.22 -30.72
N ASP A 212 -29.45 48.61 -29.73
CA ASP A 212 -29.72 48.31 -28.31
C ASP A 212 -31.09 48.80 -27.82
N PHE A 213 -31.56 49.94 -28.36
CA PHE A 213 -32.91 50.44 -28.10
C PHE A 213 -34.00 49.50 -28.65
N VAL A 214 -33.83 49.01 -29.89
CA VAL A 214 -34.76 48.05 -30.50
C VAL A 214 -34.69 46.71 -29.78
N LYS A 215 -33.50 46.27 -29.37
CA LYS A 215 -33.32 45.06 -28.53
C LYS A 215 -34.06 45.20 -27.20
N ALA A 216 -33.92 46.31 -26.49
CA ALA A 216 -34.61 46.53 -25.22
C ALA A 216 -36.14 46.49 -25.41
N SER A 217 -36.64 47.24 -26.40
CA SER A 217 -38.07 47.28 -26.73
C SER A 217 -38.60 45.89 -27.10
N GLN A 218 -37.83 45.15 -27.89
CA GLN A 218 -38.22 43.83 -28.35
C GLN A 218 -38.13 42.77 -27.26
N LEU A 219 -37.13 42.87 -26.38
CA LEU A 219 -36.97 42.01 -25.21
C LEU A 219 -38.16 42.18 -24.27
N VAL A 220 -38.52 43.41 -23.93
CA VAL A 220 -39.71 43.74 -23.13
C VAL A 220 -40.98 43.19 -23.79
N ALA A 221 -41.14 43.39 -25.11
CA ALA A 221 -42.29 42.90 -25.87
C ALA A 221 -42.36 41.37 -25.98
N SER A 222 -41.23 40.68 -25.80
CA SER A 222 -41.12 39.22 -25.83
C SER A 222 -41.47 38.55 -24.49
N LEU A 223 -41.46 39.28 -23.37
CA LEU A 223 -41.78 38.72 -22.06
C LEU A 223 -43.27 38.39 -21.91
N ARG A 224 -43.57 37.22 -21.36
CA ARG A 224 -44.92 36.74 -21.05
C ARG A 224 -44.94 36.11 -19.65
N GLY A 225 -46.13 35.94 -19.08
CA GLY A 225 -46.30 35.24 -17.80
C GLY A 225 -45.40 35.77 -16.68
N SER A 226 -44.77 34.84 -15.95
CA SER A 226 -43.86 35.12 -14.82
C SER A 226 -42.70 36.04 -15.21
N ALA A 227 -42.18 35.91 -16.43
CA ALA A 227 -41.09 36.77 -16.91
C ALA A 227 -41.50 38.24 -17.06
N ALA A 228 -42.75 38.50 -17.47
CA ALA A 228 -43.26 39.86 -17.61
C ALA A 228 -43.40 40.59 -16.26
N GLU A 229 -43.58 39.86 -15.15
CA GLU A 229 -43.66 40.46 -13.82
C GLU A 229 -42.37 41.17 -13.39
N VAL A 230 -41.21 40.80 -13.95
CA VAL A 230 -39.92 41.47 -13.70
C VAL A 230 -39.98 42.95 -14.07
N LEU A 231 -40.79 43.30 -15.07
CA LEU A 231 -40.94 44.68 -15.55
C LEU A 231 -41.55 45.60 -14.48
N GLN A 232 -42.29 45.07 -13.51
CA GLN A 232 -42.87 45.88 -12.41
C GLN A 232 -41.80 46.48 -11.49
N GLY A 233 -40.61 45.86 -11.43
CA GLY A 233 -39.49 46.33 -10.61
C GLY A 233 -38.61 47.38 -11.29
N ILE A 234 -38.86 47.69 -12.57
CA ILE A 234 -38.03 48.59 -13.37
C ILE A 234 -38.82 49.89 -13.65
N PRO A 235 -38.24 51.07 -13.37
CA PRO A 235 -38.85 52.35 -13.75
C PRO A 235 -39.10 52.42 -15.27
N ALA A 236 -40.24 52.99 -15.67
CA ALA A 236 -40.67 52.99 -17.07
C ALA A 236 -39.70 53.73 -18.02
N ASP A 237 -39.02 54.76 -17.52
CA ASP A 237 -37.98 55.51 -18.24
C ASP A 237 -36.72 54.68 -18.53
N LYS A 238 -36.51 53.59 -17.79
CA LYS A 238 -35.34 52.70 -17.91
C LYS A 238 -35.63 51.40 -18.65
N LEU A 239 -36.87 51.14 -19.06
CA LEU A 239 -37.23 49.96 -19.86
C LEU A 239 -36.65 49.98 -21.28
N THR A 240 -36.13 51.13 -21.72
CA THR A 240 -35.41 51.31 -22.97
C THR A 240 -33.91 51.00 -22.85
N GLU A 241 -33.38 50.85 -21.64
CA GLU A 241 -32.00 50.46 -21.37
C GLU A 241 -31.87 48.94 -21.34
N LEU A 242 -31.28 48.37 -22.40
CA LEU A 242 -31.10 46.91 -22.56
C LEU A 242 -30.44 46.28 -21.32
N THR A 243 -29.38 46.91 -20.80
CA THR A 243 -28.59 46.39 -19.68
C THR A 243 -29.39 46.27 -18.38
N MET A 244 -30.33 47.19 -18.12
CA MET A 244 -31.17 47.16 -16.93
C MET A 244 -32.20 46.03 -17.00
N VAL A 245 -32.83 45.86 -18.15
CA VAL A 245 -33.81 44.78 -18.40
C VAL A 245 -33.12 43.42 -18.32
N GLU A 246 -31.96 43.26 -18.95
CA GLU A 246 -31.17 42.03 -18.88
C GLU A 246 -30.74 41.69 -17.45
N LYS A 247 -30.27 42.69 -16.68
CA LYS A 247 -29.82 42.46 -15.30
C LYS A 247 -30.96 42.02 -14.38
N ALA A 248 -32.16 42.57 -14.57
CA ALA A 248 -33.33 42.20 -13.80
C ALA A 248 -33.79 40.76 -14.13
N LEU A 249 -33.75 40.38 -15.41
CA LEU A 249 -34.07 39.02 -15.87
C LEU A 249 -33.02 38.01 -15.40
N GLU A 250 -31.73 38.35 -15.49
CA GLU A 250 -30.62 37.57 -14.93
C GLU A 250 -30.75 37.39 -13.42
N SER A 251 -31.18 38.43 -12.69
CA SER A 251 -31.34 38.32 -11.24
C SER A 251 -32.47 37.36 -10.82
N ARG A 252 -33.55 37.25 -11.61
CA ARG A 252 -34.73 36.44 -11.23
C ARG A 252 -34.72 35.05 -11.86
N PHE A 253 -34.21 34.94 -13.08
CA PHE A 253 -34.22 33.71 -13.89
C PHE A 253 -32.82 33.25 -14.29
N GLY A 254 -31.76 33.99 -13.93
CA GLY A 254 -30.39 33.58 -14.20
C GLY A 254 -30.00 32.37 -13.37
N ASP A 255 -29.10 31.57 -13.95
CA ASP A 255 -28.71 30.28 -13.40
C ASP A 255 -27.70 30.39 -12.24
N SER A 256 -27.33 31.63 -11.83
CA SER A 256 -26.31 31.90 -10.80
C SER A 256 -26.67 31.27 -9.44
N HIS A 257 -27.94 31.33 -9.03
CA HIS A 257 -28.39 30.68 -7.79
C HIS A 257 -28.45 29.15 -7.90
N LEU A 258 -28.56 28.62 -9.12
CA LEU A 258 -28.56 27.19 -9.40
C LEU A 258 -27.14 26.61 -9.50
N THR A 259 -26.11 27.45 -9.69
CA THR A 259 -24.72 27.02 -9.77
C THR A 259 -24.32 26.16 -8.56
N GLN A 260 -24.72 26.54 -7.34
CA GLN A 260 -24.41 25.78 -6.13
C GLN A 260 -25.18 24.44 -6.06
N PHE A 261 -26.40 24.41 -6.60
CA PHE A 261 -27.19 23.19 -6.73
C PHE A 261 -26.49 22.21 -7.68
N TYR A 262 -26.08 22.65 -8.88
CA TYR A 262 -25.37 21.81 -9.84
C TYR A 262 -24.01 21.32 -9.32
N ARG A 263 -23.28 22.13 -8.54
CA ARG A 263 -22.05 21.68 -7.86
C ARG A 263 -22.30 20.53 -6.89
N THR A 264 -23.44 20.57 -6.20
CA THR A 264 -23.83 19.51 -5.26
C THR A 264 -24.25 18.26 -6.01
N GLU A 265 -25.10 18.41 -7.03
CA GLU A 265 -25.56 17.31 -7.89
C GLU A 265 -24.38 16.56 -8.52
N LEU A 266 -23.40 17.29 -9.06
CA LEU A 266 -22.18 16.72 -9.63
C LEU A 266 -21.36 15.93 -8.61
N LYS A 267 -21.15 16.44 -7.39
CA LYS A 267 -20.42 15.71 -6.33
C LYS A 267 -21.09 14.39 -5.95
N THR A 268 -22.41 14.40 -5.92
CA THR A 268 -23.22 13.22 -5.57
C THR A 268 -23.50 12.30 -6.74
N ARG A 269 -23.10 12.69 -7.96
CA ARG A 269 -23.41 11.95 -9.18
C ARG A 269 -22.77 10.57 -9.15
N ARG A 270 -23.58 9.53 -9.36
CA ARG A 270 -23.16 8.14 -9.52
C ARG A 270 -23.91 7.51 -10.68
N GLN A 271 -23.25 6.62 -11.43
CA GLN A 271 -23.84 5.91 -12.57
C GLN A 271 -25.04 5.06 -12.11
N LYS A 272 -26.18 5.25 -12.76
CA LYS A 272 -27.41 4.50 -12.45
C LYS A 272 -27.33 3.07 -13.01
N PRO A 273 -28.08 2.11 -12.44
CA PRO A 273 -28.20 0.79 -13.05
C PRO A 273 -28.75 0.86 -14.48
N GLY A 274 -27.97 0.37 -15.44
CA GLY A 274 -28.34 0.36 -16.86
C GLY A 274 -28.02 1.65 -17.63
N GLU A 275 -27.51 2.68 -16.96
CA GLU A 275 -27.03 3.90 -17.62
C GLU A 275 -25.69 3.63 -18.33
N SER A 276 -25.62 4.03 -19.60
CA SER A 276 -24.40 3.91 -20.39
C SER A 276 -23.32 4.90 -19.93
N LEU A 277 -22.06 4.59 -20.18
CA LEU A 277 -20.96 5.51 -19.89
C LEU A 277 -21.10 6.84 -20.65
N GLN A 278 -21.66 6.81 -21.86
CA GLN A 278 -21.90 8.01 -22.67
C GLN A 278 -22.97 8.92 -22.05
N GLU A 279 -24.07 8.36 -21.55
CA GLU A 279 -25.10 9.13 -20.86
C GLU A 279 -24.57 9.77 -19.58
N LEU A 280 -23.79 9.00 -18.79
CA LEU A 280 -23.10 9.52 -17.62
C LEU A 280 -22.17 10.69 -17.98
N ALA A 281 -21.33 10.52 -19.00
CA ALA A 281 -20.38 11.55 -19.43
C ALA A 281 -21.10 12.81 -19.93
N ALA A 282 -22.16 12.66 -20.73
CA ALA A 282 -22.96 13.78 -21.22
C ALA A 282 -23.60 14.58 -20.08
N ASP A 283 -24.11 13.89 -19.07
CA ASP A 283 -24.71 14.54 -17.90
C ASP A 283 -23.65 15.21 -17.02
N VAL A 284 -22.47 14.60 -16.84
CA VAL A 284 -21.32 15.23 -16.17
C VAL A 284 -20.87 16.48 -16.92
N GLU A 285 -20.76 16.45 -18.24
CA GLU A 285 -20.38 17.61 -19.06
C GLU A 285 -21.42 18.75 -18.97
N ARG A 286 -22.71 18.39 -18.99
CA ARG A 286 -23.81 19.33 -18.80
C ARG A 286 -23.74 20.00 -17.44
N LEU A 287 -23.67 19.20 -16.36
CA LEU A 287 -23.49 19.71 -15.00
C LEU A 287 -22.23 20.56 -14.88
N MET A 288 -21.17 20.21 -15.62
CA MET A 288 -19.92 20.97 -15.58
C MET A 288 -19.95 22.32 -16.25
N SER A 289 -20.74 22.43 -17.32
CA SER A 289 -21.02 23.70 -17.97
C SER A 289 -21.91 24.61 -17.10
N LEU A 290 -22.80 24.04 -16.28
CA LEU A 290 -23.70 24.80 -15.41
C LEU A 290 -23.08 25.19 -14.06
N ALA A 291 -22.24 24.32 -13.48
CA ALA A 291 -21.68 24.49 -12.14
C ALA A 291 -20.40 25.36 -12.09
N TYR A 292 -19.65 25.41 -13.19
CA TYR A 292 -18.39 26.17 -13.28
C TYR A 292 -18.27 26.96 -14.58
N ALA A 293 -19.36 27.54 -15.10
CA ALA A 293 -19.37 28.32 -16.35
C ALA A 293 -18.26 29.40 -16.42
N GLU A 294 -17.88 29.96 -15.27
CA GLU A 294 -16.84 30.99 -15.11
C GLU A 294 -15.40 30.46 -15.29
N TYR A 295 -15.20 29.14 -15.23
CA TYR A 295 -13.88 28.55 -15.32
C TYR A 295 -13.44 28.36 -16.79
N PRO A 296 -12.12 28.52 -17.07
CA PRO A 296 -11.54 28.18 -18.36
C PRO A 296 -11.93 26.77 -18.83
N LEU A 297 -12.10 26.62 -20.15
CA LEU A 297 -12.64 25.40 -20.76
C LEU A 297 -11.74 24.17 -20.51
N ASP A 298 -10.42 24.36 -20.52
CA ASP A 298 -9.42 23.34 -20.23
C ASP A 298 -9.53 22.83 -18.79
N VAL A 299 -9.68 23.74 -17.82
CA VAL A 299 -9.88 23.40 -16.40
C VAL A 299 -11.20 22.65 -16.21
N ARG A 300 -12.28 23.08 -16.88
CA ARG A 300 -13.56 22.36 -16.81
C ARG A 300 -13.45 20.94 -17.37
N LYS A 301 -12.74 20.75 -18.49
CA LYS A 301 -12.57 19.44 -19.13
C LYS A 301 -11.79 18.45 -18.27
N SER A 302 -10.75 18.92 -17.57
CA SER A 302 -9.96 18.08 -16.65
C SER A 302 -10.74 17.74 -15.38
N LEU A 303 -11.45 18.70 -14.77
CA LEU A 303 -12.33 18.39 -13.64
C LEU A 303 -13.46 17.44 -14.04
N ALA A 304 -14.07 17.62 -15.21
CA ALA A 304 -15.12 16.73 -15.69
C ALA A 304 -14.63 15.28 -15.83
N ALA A 305 -13.39 15.07 -16.28
CA ALA A 305 -12.76 13.75 -16.32
C ALA A 305 -12.73 13.09 -14.93
N GLN A 306 -12.27 13.82 -13.92
CA GLN A 306 -12.20 13.33 -12.54
C GLN A 306 -13.59 12.96 -12.00
N TYR A 307 -14.57 13.85 -12.13
CA TYR A 307 -15.95 13.58 -11.67
C TYR A 307 -16.59 12.42 -12.42
N PHE A 308 -16.30 12.26 -13.72
CA PHE A 308 -16.77 11.12 -14.50
C PHE A 308 -16.21 9.81 -13.96
N VAL A 309 -14.89 9.71 -13.76
CA VAL A 309 -14.24 8.52 -13.22
C VAL A 309 -14.80 8.16 -11.84
N ASP A 310 -14.93 9.15 -10.96
CA ASP A 310 -15.46 8.94 -9.60
C ASP A 310 -16.96 8.56 -9.58
N ALA A 311 -17.69 8.87 -10.66
CA ALA A 311 -19.10 8.51 -10.82
C ALA A 311 -19.33 7.11 -11.40
N ILE A 312 -18.32 6.48 -12.02
CA ILE A 312 -18.43 5.12 -12.58
C ILE A 312 -18.75 4.12 -11.47
N ARG A 313 -19.73 3.25 -11.71
CA ARG A 313 -20.20 2.26 -10.73
C ARG A 313 -19.41 0.95 -10.75
N ASP A 314 -18.88 0.56 -11.91
CA ASP A 314 -18.05 -0.65 -12.02
C ASP A 314 -16.64 -0.37 -11.50
N GLU A 315 -16.28 -1.00 -10.39
CA GLU A 315 -15.01 -0.78 -9.70
C GLU A 315 -13.80 -1.04 -10.60
N ASP A 316 -13.80 -2.12 -11.39
CA ASP A 316 -12.67 -2.43 -12.28
C ASP A 316 -12.50 -1.36 -13.37
N THR A 317 -13.60 -0.96 -14.02
CA THR A 317 -13.58 0.11 -15.02
C THR A 317 -13.19 1.45 -14.41
N GLN A 318 -13.63 1.75 -13.17
CA GLN A 318 -13.23 2.95 -12.45
C GLN A 318 -11.72 2.96 -12.19
N HIS A 319 -11.17 1.89 -11.59
CA HIS A 319 -9.75 1.80 -11.25
C HIS A 319 -8.87 1.83 -12.49
N SER A 320 -9.24 1.10 -13.55
CA SER A 320 -8.49 1.11 -14.81
C SER A 320 -8.48 2.49 -15.46
N THR A 321 -9.63 3.19 -15.47
CA THR A 321 -9.72 4.54 -16.05
C THR A 321 -8.93 5.55 -15.23
N ARG A 322 -8.91 5.41 -13.89
CA ARG A 322 -8.10 6.28 -13.00
C ARG A 322 -6.61 6.15 -13.26
N LEU A 323 -6.10 4.94 -13.54
CA LEU A 323 -4.68 4.70 -13.83
C LEU A 323 -4.20 5.28 -15.17
N MET A 324 -5.12 5.61 -16.08
CA MET A 324 -4.77 6.14 -17.39
C MET A 324 -4.39 7.63 -17.36
N ASP A 325 -4.62 8.35 -16.25
CA ASP A 325 -4.33 9.78 -16.08
C ASP A 325 -4.85 10.65 -17.25
N ALA A 326 -6.10 10.42 -17.66
CA ALA A 326 -6.71 11.20 -18.75
C ALA A 326 -6.82 12.68 -18.41
N LYS A 327 -6.40 13.52 -19.36
CA LYS A 327 -6.43 14.99 -19.24
C LYS A 327 -7.80 15.60 -19.53
N ASP A 328 -8.70 14.85 -20.15
CA ASP A 328 -10.02 15.33 -20.55
C ASP A 328 -11.09 14.23 -20.48
N LEU A 329 -12.35 14.66 -20.36
CA LEU A 329 -13.52 13.79 -20.24
C LEU A 329 -13.66 12.83 -21.43
N LYS A 330 -13.38 13.30 -22.65
CA LYS A 330 -13.56 12.52 -23.87
C LYS A 330 -12.55 11.36 -23.93
N SER A 331 -11.30 11.62 -23.56
CA SER A 331 -10.27 10.60 -23.42
C SER A 331 -10.62 9.56 -22.35
N SER A 332 -11.10 10.02 -21.18
CA SER A 332 -11.56 9.13 -20.09
C SER A 332 -12.69 8.21 -20.55
N LEU A 333 -13.73 8.77 -21.16
CA LEU A 333 -14.87 8.03 -21.70
C LEU A 333 -14.44 7.00 -22.75
N ALA A 334 -13.61 7.41 -23.71
CA ALA A 334 -13.14 6.53 -24.78
C ALA A 334 -12.35 5.34 -24.22
N TYR A 335 -11.51 5.57 -23.21
CA TYR A 335 -10.79 4.49 -22.54
C TYR A 335 -11.72 3.57 -21.76
N SER A 336 -12.62 4.11 -20.93
CA SER A 336 -13.58 3.29 -20.16
C SER A 336 -14.40 2.39 -21.08
N MET A 337 -14.88 2.93 -22.22
CA MET A 337 -15.59 2.14 -23.23
C MET A 337 -14.72 1.04 -23.84
N LYS A 338 -13.46 1.34 -24.18
CA LYS A 338 -12.52 0.34 -24.70
C LYS A 338 -12.26 -0.77 -23.68
N TYR A 339 -12.14 -0.40 -22.40
CA TYR A 339 -11.95 -1.33 -21.30
C TYR A 339 -13.17 -2.24 -21.11
N GLU A 340 -14.38 -1.70 -21.11
CA GLU A 340 -15.61 -2.50 -21.05
C GLU A 340 -15.75 -3.46 -22.25
N ALA A 341 -15.45 -2.98 -23.46
CA ALA A 341 -15.46 -3.81 -24.66
C ALA A 341 -14.42 -4.94 -24.57
N ALA A 342 -13.18 -4.65 -24.17
CA ALA A 342 -12.14 -5.66 -23.97
C ALA A 342 -12.55 -6.68 -22.89
N ARG A 343 -13.13 -6.22 -21.78
CA ARG A 343 -13.56 -7.08 -20.67
C ARG A 343 -14.72 -7.99 -21.05
N THR A 344 -15.65 -7.52 -21.90
CA THR A 344 -16.74 -8.37 -22.41
C THR A 344 -16.22 -9.47 -23.34
N VAL A 345 -15.21 -9.20 -24.18
CA VAL A 345 -14.54 -10.21 -25.01
C VAL A 345 -13.82 -11.26 -24.15
N SER A 346 -13.17 -10.85 -23.06
CA SER A 346 -12.54 -11.78 -22.10
C SER A 346 -13.56 -12.63 -21.32
N LYS A 347 -14.78 -12.11 -21.10
CA LYS A 347 -15.88 -12.86 -20.45
C LYS A 347 -16.57 -13.83 -21.41
N THR A 348 -16.68 -13.50 -22.69
CA THR A 348 -17.27 -14.39 -23.72
C THR A 348 -16.31 -15.47 -24.21
N SER A 349 -15.00 -15.22 -24.24
CA SER A 349 -14.00 -16.27 -24.58
C SER A 349 -13.95 -17.42 -23.56
N ARG A 350 -14.39 -17.19 -22.31
CA ARG A 350 -14.56 -18.24 -21.29
C ARG A 350 -15.87 -19.03 -21.44
N HIS A 351 -16.78 -18.64 -22.33
CA HIS A 351 -18.11 -19.25 -22.47
C HIS A 351 -18.32 -19.96 -23.82
N VAL A 352 -17.32 -20.72 -24.29
CA VAL A 352 -17.45 -21.67 -25.40
C VAL A 352 -17.41 -23.09 -24.82
N ARG A 353 -18.58 -23.75 -24.87
CA ARG A 353 -18.89 -25.14 -24.42
C ARG A 353 -18.21 -25.58 -23.13
N SER A 354 -18.98 -25.43 -22.05
CA SER A 354 -18.90 -26.24 -20.84
C SER A 354 -18.90 -27.75 -21.17
N MET A 355 -17.71 -28.30 -21.38
CA MET A 355 -17.39 -29.62 -20.88
C MET A 355 -16.56 -29.36 -19.63
N GLY A 356 -17.11 -29.72 -18.47
CA GLY A 356 -16.64 -29.25 -17.16
C GLY A 356 -15.12 -29.37 -16.99
N THR A 357 -14.43 -28.25 -17.13
CA THR A 357 -13.18 -28.00 -16.44
C THR A 357 -13.47 -26.84 -15.52
N GLU A 358 -13.35 -27.14 -14.24
CA GLU A 358 -13.41 -26.16 -13.16
C GLU A 358 -12.46 -25.02 -13.47
N ASP A 359 -12.81 -23.86 -12.93
CA ASP A 359 -12.26 -22.54 -13.21
C ASP A 359 -10.77 -22.44 -12.80
N HIS A 360 -9.87 -23.12 -13.51
CA HIS A 360 -8.49 -23.34 -13.07
C HIS A 360 -7.58 -22.10 -13.22
N THR A 361 -7.97 -21.00 -13.85
CA THR A 361 -7.07 -19.83 -14.00
C THR A 361 -7.19 -18.76 -12.91
N SER A 362 -8.34 -18.63 -12.24
CA SER A 362 -8.42 -17.85 -10.99
C SER A 362 -7.94 -18.72 -9.83
N ARG A 363 -8.33 -20.00 -9.82
CA ARG A 363 -7.88 -20.97 -8.83
C ARG A 363 -6.38 -21.24 -8.92
N GLU A 364 -5.71 -21.30 -10.06
CA GLU A 364 -4.24 -21.48 -10.09
C GLU A 364 -3.45 -20.34 -9.46
N ARG A 365 -3.92 -19.09 -9.54
CA ARG A 365 -3.24 -17.98 -8.86
C ARG A 365 -3.44 -18.09 -7.35
N ASP A 366 -4.67 -18.36 -6.92
CA ASP A 366 -5.00 -18.53 -5.50
C ASP A 366 -4.43 -19.82 -4.92
N ASP A 367 -4.39 -20.93 -5.67
CA ASP A 367 -3.84 -22.25 -5.32
C ASP A 367 -2.32 -22.22 -5.30
N LYS A 368 -1.68 -21.43 -6.16
CA LYS A 368 -0.22 -21.24 -6.15
C LYS A 368 0.18 -20.35 -4.97
N PHE A 369 -0.57 -19.28 -4.71
CA PHE A 369 -0.39 -18.46 -3.49
C PHE A 369 -0.71 -19.26 -2.22
N GLU A 370 -1.80 -20.04 -2.18
CA GLU A 370 -2.14 -20.96 -1.09
C GLU A 370 -1.14 -22.09 -0.98
N PHE A 371 -0.56 -22.61 -2.07
CA PHE A 371 0.53 -23.60 -2.01
C PHE A 371 1.79 -22.98 -1.40
N PHE A 372 2.11 -21.72 -1.74
CA PHE A 372 3.19 -20.98 -1.12
C PHE A 372 2.91 -20.66 0.35
N PHE A 373 1.71 -20.22 0.71
CA PHE A 373 1.30 -19.97 2.10
C PHE A 373 1.24 -21.26 2.91
N ASN A 374 0.70 -22.36 2.40
CA ASN A 374 0.71 -23.67 3.04
C ASN A 374 2.12 -24.26 3.14
N ARG A 375 3.04 -23.93 2.20
CA ARG A 375 4.45 -24.34 2.29
C ARG A 375 5.20 -23.50 3.31
N LEU A 376 4.94 -22.20 3.38
CA LEU A 376 5.46 -21.30 4.41
C LEU A 376 4.89 -21.66 5.79
N GLU A 377 3.60 -21.97 5.89
CA GLU A 377 2.92 -22.43 7.08
C GLU A 377 3.42 -23.83 7.49
N LYS A 378 3.71 -24.74 6.55
CA LYS A 378 4.42 -25.99 6.86
C LYS A 378 5.86 -25.75 7.32
N LEU A 379 6.57 -24.77 6.79
CA LEU A 379 7.93 -24.43 7.22
C LEU A 379 7.93 -23.78 8.61
N LEU A 380 6.99 -22.87 8.89
CA LEU A 380 6.72 -22.26 10.20
C LEU A 380 6.21 -23.27 11.24
N ASN A 381 5.29 -24.16 10.86
CA ASN A 381 4.81 -25.22 11.73
C ASN A 381 5.87 -26.32 11.91
N SER A 382 6.79 -26.54 10.96
CA SER A 382 7.92 -27.45 11.15
C SER A 382 9.01 -26.86 12.06
N SER A 383 9.20 -25.53 12.05
CA SER A 383 10.10 -24.84 12.98
C SER A 383 9.50 -24.72 14.40
N VAL A 384 8.16 -24.65 14.52
CA VAL A 384 7.43 -24.70 15.81
C VAL A 384 7.22 -26.14 16.31
N SER A 385 7.08 -27.13 15.42
CA SER A 385 6.88 -28.55 15.77
C SER A 385 8.19 -29.32 15.95
N GLY A 386 9.34 -28.76 15.56
CA GLY A 386 10.66 -29.27 15.95
C GLY A 386 10.92 -29.26 17.47
N ARG A 387 10.03 -28.65 18.26
CA ARG A 387 10.06 -28.67 19.74
C ARG A 387 8.94 -29.46 20.41
N LYS A 388 8.16 -30.27 19.68
CA LYS A 388 7.14 -31.14 20.31
C LYS A 388 7.18 -32.54 19.70
N ASN A 389 8.15 -33.33 20.16
CA ASN A 389 8.11 -34.78 20.40
C ASN A 389 9.55 -35.34 20.41
N THR A 390 10.37 -34.95 21.38
CA THR A 390 11.31 -35.92 21.92
C THR A 390 10.50 -36.82 22.85
N PRO A 391 10.43 -38.15 22.63
CA PRO A 391 10.00 -39.05 23.69
C PRO A 391 10.92 -38.71 24.87
N ARG A 392 10.36 -38.41 26.05
CA ARG A 392 11.15 -38.33 27.28
C ARG A 392 11.92 -39.65 27.40
N ARG A 393 13.16 -39.69 26.90
CA ARG A 393 14.06 -40.83 27.05
C ARG A 393 14.43 -40.86 28.51
N ASN A 394 13.78 -41.74 29.25
CA ASN A 394 14.13 -42.01 30.63
C ASN A 394 15.59 -42.56 30.64
N PRO A 395 16.56 -41.85 31.23
CA PRO A 395 17.96 -42.26 31.22
C PRO A 395 18.23 -43.60 31.91
N ASN A 396 17.27 -44.08 32.72
CA ASN A 396 17.39 -45.30 33.52
C ASN A 396 16.88 -46.57 32.84
N VAL A 397 16.38 -46.51 31.61
CA VAL A 397 15.95 -47.73 30.91
C VAL A 397 17.18 -48.49 30.40
N THR A 398 17.28 -49.78 30.73
CA THR A 398 18.36 -50.67 30.29
C THR A 398 17.89 -51.54 29.13
N CYS A 399 18.71 -51.63 28.08
CA CYS A 399 18.42 -52.46 26.92
C CYS A 399 18.67 -53.93 27.22
N TRP A 400 17.64 -54.78 27.12
CA TRP A 400 17.73 -56.22 27.36
C TRP A 400 18.61 -57.00 26.35
N LYS A 401 19.01 -56.35 25.23
CA LYS A 401 19.87 -56.97 24.19
C LYS A 401 21.36 -56.68 24.38
N CYS A 402 21.73 -55.51 24.91
CA CYS A 402 23.14 -55.11 25.05
C CYS A 402 23.51 -54.59 26.45
N ASN A 403 22.59 -54.63 27.41
CA ASN A 403 22.70 -54.13 28.79
C ASN A 403 23.16 -52.66 28.94
N LYS A 404 23.13 -51.85 27.87
CA LYS A 404 23.43 -50.41 27.92
C LYS A 404 22.18 -49.59 28.27
N LYS A 405 22.38 -48.53 29.05
CA LYS A 405 21.32 -47.59 29.46
C LYS A 405 20.92 -46.63 28.33
N GLY A 406 19.70 -46.11 28.37
CA GLY A 406 19.20 -45.04 27.51
C GLY A 406 18.36 -45.46 26.29
N HIS A 407 18.13 -46.76 26.07
CA HIS A 407 17.26 -47.28 25.00
C HIS A 407 16.70 -48.68 25.33
N VAL A 408 15.63 -49.09 24.65
CA VAL A 408 15.02 -50.42 24.79
C VAL A 408 15.43 -51.36 23.65
N GLN A 409 15.22 -52.68 23.79
CA GLN A 409 15.68 -53.71 22.85
C GLN A 409 15.29 -53.47 21.38
N ARG A 410 14.10 -52.89 21.12
CA ARG A 410 13.62 -52.59 19.76
C ARG A 410 14.43 -51.47 19.06
N GLU A 411 15.10 -50.63 19.84
CA GLU A 411 15.92 -49.51 19.35
C GLU A 411 17.42 -49.84 19.37
N CYS A 412 17.78 -51.10 19.66
CA CYS A 412 19.16 -51.51 19.84
C CYS A 412 19.83 -51.77 18.48
N GLN A 413 20.74 -50.87 18.10
CA GLN A 413 21.55 -50.97 16.88
C GLN A 413 22.74 -51.94 17.00
N ALA A 414 22.84 -52.71 18.09
CA ALA A 414 23.87 -53.72 18.24
C ALA A 414 23.58 -54.92 17.31
N ILE A 415 24.47 -55.13 16.35
CA ILE A 415 24.52 -56.31 15.49
C ILE A 415 24.97 -57.48 16.36
N THR A 416 24.20 -58.57 16.38
CA THR A 416 24.56 -59.79 17.07
C THR A 416 25.77 -60.41 16.39
N SER A 417 26.95 -60.33 16.99
CA SER A 417 27.99 -61.32 16.73
C SER A 417 27.51 -62.62 17.34
N ASN A 418 27.03 -63.55 16.51
CA ASN A 418 26.81 -64.91 16.94
C ASN A 418 28.14 -65.43 17.51
N GLN A 419 28.14 -65.76 18.79
CA GLN A 419 29.13 -66.68 19.34
C GLN A 419 28.75 -68.06 18.79
N GLU A 420 29.57 -68.57 17.88
CA GLU A 420 29.66 -70.00 17.64
C GLU A 420 30.29 -70.66 18.88
N ASN A 421 29.68 -71.75 19.31
CA ASN A 421 30.24 -72.72 20.26
C ASN A 421 31.54 -73.33 19.74
#